data_AF-A0A1Y1W9W3-F1
#
_entry.id   AF-A0A1Y1W9W3-F1
#
_cell.length_a   1.000
_cell.length_b   1.000
_cell.length_c   1.000
_cell.angle_alpha   90.00
_cell.angle_beta   90.00
_cell.angle_gamma   90.00
#
_symmetry.space_group_name_H-M   'P 1'
#
loop_
_entity.id
_entity.type
_entity.pdbx_description
1 polymer ?
#
loop_
_entity_poly.entity_id
_entity_poly.type
_entity_poly.pdbx_seq_one_letter_code
_entity_poly.pdbx_strand_id
1 'polypeptide(L)'
;MISEAYPEVDEDLSSSDDDCMHSENEAGWRGSAHNGGRLPDLTRHDDDDTQRSRRKRDVAALSDASRLTKRRRRQGKRDDRSDPKPIEPLERDSSGRVVFPIVIGKGQDEVRIHDLGRVVWDREAYHTVRYIWTVGFRSTRVCPSIKDASARCVYTSEILDGGELPVFQVTAADMPDEPFRASSSSGVWKQILDILMANGVGVKTHASGPQMYGLSNLGITKAIQELENAGRCAKYTMQRWVEPGHEPRTDTSPPAPAEDRQFAYNSSNE
;
A
#
# COMPACT_ATOMS: atom_id res chain seq x y z
N MET A 1 46.88 11.33 8.16
CA MET A 1 46.57 11.55 6.74
C MET A 1 46.48 10.20 6.08
N ILE A 2 45.27 9.65 5.98
CA ILE A 2 44.97 8.49 5.16
C ILE A 2 43.65 8.85 4.47
N SER A 3 43.78 9.17 3.19
CA SER A 3 42.70 9.47 2.27
C SER A 3 42.24 8.17 1.65
N GLU A 4 41.00 7.75 1.92
CA GLU A 4 40.33 6.75 1.10
C GLU A 4 39.19 7.45 0.37
N ALA A 5 39.39 7.56 -0.95
CA ALA A 5 38.46 8.11 -1.91
C ALA A 5 37.34 7.11 -2.15
N TYR A 6 36.10 7.54 -1.97
CA TYR A 6 34.92 6.84 -2.46
C TYR A 6 34.72 7.19 -3.94
N PRO A 7 34.39 6.22 -4.82
CA PRO A 7 34.07 6.53 -6.21
C PRO A 7 32.70 7.22 -6.32
N GLU A 8 32.69 8.33 -7.05
CA GLU A 8 31.49 9.02 -7.53
C GLU A 8 30.62 8.05 -8.35
N VAL A 9 29.33 7.99 -8.02
CA VAL A 9 28.32 7.35 -8.86
C VAL A 9 27.35 8.43 -9.31
N ASP A 10 27.37 8.68 -10.61
CA ASP A 10 26.55 9.65 -11.31
C ASP A 10 25.05 9.36 -11.15
N GLU A 11 24.31 10.46 -11.14
CA GLU A 11 22.87 10.56 -11.03
C GLU A 11 22.17 9.93 -12.24
N ASP A 12 21.14 9.11 -11.99
CA ASP A 12 20.00 8.98 -12.89
C ASP A 12 18.72 8.87 -12.07
N LEU A 13 18.14 10.04 -11.79
CA LEU A 13 16.79 10.20 -11.27
C LEU A 13 15.78 9.88 -12.38
N SER A 14 15.30 8.64 -12.43
CA SER A 14 14.02 8.32 -13.09
C SER A 14 13.07 7.66 -12.10
N SER A 15 12.18 8.50 -11.57
CA SER A 15 11.02 8.12 -10.76
C SER A 15 9.98 7.46 -11.68
N SER A 16 9.91 6.14 -11.69
CA SER A 16 8.79 5.39 -12.25
C SER A 16 8.43 4.20 -11.35
N ASP A 17 7.80 4.50 -10.21
CA ASP A 17 7.03 3.52 -9.46
C ASP A 17 5.65 3.37 -10.09
N ASP A 18 5.59 2.61 -11.17
CA ASP A 18 4.38 1.97 -11.70
C ASP A 18 4.85 0.76 -12.51
N ASP A 19 4.86 -0.43 -11.89
CA ASP A 19 4.37 -1.62 -12.59
C ASP A 19 4.09 -2.78 -11.63
N CYS A 20 2.79 -3.04 -11.51
CA CYS A 20 2.18 -4.18 -10.85
C CYS A 20 2.48 -5.43 -11.69
N MET A 21 3.37 -6.30 -11.19
CA MET A 21 3.67 -7.60 -11.82
C MET A 21 2.40 -8.46 -11.94
N HIS A 22 1.90 -8.59 -13.17
CA HIS A 22 1.00 -9.65 -13.57
C HIS A 22 1.84 -10.82 -14.10
N SER A 23 1.87 -11.93 -13.36
CA SER A 23 2.50 -13.17 -13.81
C SER A 23 1.58 -13.86 -14.83
N GLU A 24 1.94 -13.79 -16.12
CA GLU A 24 1.40 -14.69 -17.13
C GLU A 24 2.30 -15.92 -17.27
N ASN A 25 1.62 -17.04 -17.35
CA ASN A 25 2.14 -18.40 -17.28
C ASN A 25 2.31 -18.89 -18.71
N GLU A 26 3.53 -19.00 -19.24
CA GLU A 26 3.77 -19.65 -20.53
C GLU A 26 4.87 -20.71 -20.43
N ALA A 27 4.43 -21.96 -20.55
CA ALA A 27 5.27 -23.13 -20.74
C ALA A 27 5.69 -23.21 -22.22
N GLY A 28 6.98 -22.99 -22.48
CA GLY A 28 7.58 -23.06 -23.82
C GLY A 28 8.64 -24.16 -23.91
N TRP A 29 8.28 -25.23 -24.61
CA TRP A 29 9.09 -26.40 -24.91
C TRP A 29 10.36 -26.10 -25.74
N ARG A 30 11.47 -26.79 -25.45
CA ARG A 30 12.52 -27.12 -26.43
C ARG A 30 13.01 -28.55 -26.19
N GLY A 31 12.94 -29.37 -27.24
CA GLY A 31 13.43 -30.75 -27.26
C GLY A 31 14.75 -30.91 -28.03
N SER A 32 15.33 -32.10 -27.92
CA SER A 32 15.97 -32.90 -28.99
C SER A 32 16.62 -34.15 -28.39
N ALA A 33 16.35 -35.32 -28.98
CA ALA A 33 17.38 -36.29 -29.42
C ALA A 33 16.72 -37.56 -30.01
N HIS A 34 17.47 -38.20 -30.91
CA HIS A 34 17.08 -39.10 -31.99
C HIS A 34 16.87 -40.58 -31.62
N ASN A 35 16.32 -41.30 -32.64
CA ASN A 35 16.60 -42.67 -33.14
C ASN A 35 15.31 -43.53 -33.11
N GLY A 36 14.83 -44.26 -34.12
CA GLY A 36 15.33 -44.76 -35.40
C GLY A 36 14.75 -46.18 -35.59
N GLY A 37 14.07 -46.49 -36.70
CA GLY A 37 13.88 -47.89 -37.16
C GLY A 37 12.47 -48.41 -37.52
N ARG A 38 12.22 -48.52 -38.84
CA ARG A 38 11.67 -49.65 -39.65
C ARG A 38 10.23 -50.23 -39.45
N LEU A 39 9.51 -50.23 -40.59
CA LEU A 39 8.29 -50.99 -41.01
C LEU A 39 8.60 -52.49 -41.35
N PRO A 40 7.65 -53.45 -41.51
CA PRO A 40 6.51 -53.52 -42.49
C PRO A 40 5.17 -54.12 -41.95
N ASP A 41 3.96 -53.74 -42.42
CA ASP A 41 3.16 -54.08 -43.63
C ASP A 41 2.20 -55.30 -43.51
N LEU A 42 0.99 -55.13 -44.09
CA LEU A 42 -0.11 -56.08 -44.42
C LEU A 42 -0.99 -56.56 -43.22
N THR A 43 -2.34 -56.53 -43.20
CA THR A 43 -3.38 -56.65 -44.25
C THR A 43 -4.73 -56.03 -43.83
N ARG A 44 -5.50 -55.64 -44.86
CA ARG A 44 -6.93 -55.25 -44.99
C ARG A 44 -7.96 -55.92 -44.05
N HIS A 45 -9.03 -55.20 -43.72
CA HIS A 45 -10.43 -55.61 -43.95
C HIS A 45 -11.36 -54.39 -44.03
N ASP A 46 -12.37 -54.56 -44.89
CA ASP A 46 -13.27 -53.58 -45.49
C ASP A 46 -14.42 -53.07 -44.60
N ASP A 47 -15.05 -52.00 -45.10
CA ASP A 47 -16.46 -51.57 -45.01
C ASP A 47 -17.10 -51.35 -43.63
N ASP A 48 -17.57 -50.12 -43.36
CA ASP A 48 -18.99 -49.80 -43.58
C ASP A 48 -19.38 -48.40 -43.01
N ASP A 49 -20.26 -47.79 -43.79
CA ASP A 49 -21.25 -46.76 -43.53
C ASP A 49 -20.94 -45.30 -43.13
N THR A 50 -20.97 -44.52 -44.21
CA THR A 50 -21.63 -43.22 -44.39
C THR A 50 -22.71 -42.78 -43.37
N GLN A 51 -22.73 -41.48 -43.06
CA GLN A 51 -23.85 -40.52 -43.27
C GLN A 51 -23.61 -39.28 -42.38
N ARG A 52 -23.00 -38.22 -42.91
CA ARG A 52 -23.64 -37.13 -43.67
C ARG A 52 -24.26 -36.03 -42.79
N SER A 53 -23.42 -35.04 -42.56
CA SER A 53 -23.72 -33.62 -42.42
C SER A 53 -24.89 -33.11 -43.29
N ARG A 54 -25.62 -32.12 -42.72
CA ARG A 54 -26.46 -31.05 -43.31
C ARG A 54 -27.99 -31.23 -43.18
N ARG A 55 -28.63 -30.30 -42.43
CA ARG A 55 -29.67 -29.36 -42.93
C ARG A 55 -30.24 -28.40 -41.85
N LYS A 56 -29.70 -27.17 -41.85
CA LYS A 56 -30.31 -25.82 -41.89
C LYS A 56 -31.85 -25.62 -41.67
N ARG A 57 -32.19 -24.64 -40.78
CA ARG A 57 -33.36 -23.70 -40.74
C ARG A 57 -34.74 -24.29 -40.35
N ASP A 58 -35.65 -23.70 -39.56
CA ASP A 58 -35.97 -22.33 -39.09
C ASP A 58 -36.79 -22.39 -37.78
N VAL A 59 -36.63 -21.45 -36.83
CA VAL A 59 -37.74 -20.89 -36.03
C VAL A 59 -37.30 -19.57 -35.38
N ALA A 60 -38.01 -18.49 -35.72
CA ALA A 60 -37.95 -17.20 -35.05
C ALA A 60 -39.21 -17.05 -34.17
N ALA A 61 -39.05 -16.69 -32.90
CA ALA A 61 -39.93 -15.76 -32.17
C ALA A 61 -39.58 -15.71 -30.65
N LEU A 62 -39.28 -14.49 -30.20
CA LEU A 62 -39.66 -13.89 -28.91
C LEU A 62 -39.05 -14.42 -27.60
N SER A 63 -38.10 -13.66 -27.05
CA SER A 63 -37.87 -13.33 -25.64
C SER A 63 -36.44 -12.79 -25.52
N ASP A 64 -36.04 -11.89 -24.65
CA ASP A 64 -36.68 -10.88 -23.81
C ASP A 64 -35.49 -10.01 -23.40
N ALA A 65 -35.75 -8.75 -23.06
CA ALA A 65 -34.76 -7.75 -22.70
C ALA A 65 -33.84 -8.19 -21.56
N SER A 66 -32.64 -8.66 -21.88
CA SER A 66 -31.50 -8.62 -20.96
C SER A 66 -30.23 -8.21 -21.70
N ARG A 67 -30.21 -6.95 -22.13
CA ARG A 67 -28.94 -6.24 -22.26
C ARG A 67 -28.32 -6.17 -20.87
N LEU A 68 -27.58 -7.21 -20.51
CA LEU A 68 -26.61 -7.19 -19.42
C LEU A 68 -25.66 -6.04 -19.72
N THR A 69 -25.99 -4.89 -19.15
CA THR A 69 -25.11 -3.76 -19.01
C THR A 69 -23.88 -4.32 -18.31
N LYS A 70 -22.83 -4.53 -19.11
CA LYS A 70 -21.48 -4.83 -18.62
C LYS A 70 -21.19 -3.72 -17.63
N ARG A 71 -21.38 -3.98 -16.33
CA ARG A 71 -21.05 -3.05 -15.24
C ARG A 71 -19.59 -2.71 -15.50
N ARG A 72 -19.34 -1.52 -16.07
CA ARG A 72 -18.01 -0.92 -16.09
C ARG A 72 -17.53 -1.06 -14.65
N ARG A 73 -16.47 -1.85 -14.43
CA ARG A 73 -15.73 -1.79 -13.16
C ARG A 73 -15.57 -0.31 -12.89
N ARG A 74 -16.18 0.18 -11.80
CA ARG A 74 -15.95 1.55 -11.36
C ARG A 74 -14.44 1.61 -11.20
N GLN A 75 -13.77 2.28 -12.12
CA GLN A 75 -12.38 2.65 -11.97
C GLN A 75 -12.38 3.43 -10.67
N GLY A 76 -11.88 2.82 -9.60
CA GLY A 76 -12.04 3.32 -8.25
C GLY A 76 -11.63 4.79 -8.24
N LYS A 77 -12.46 5.65 -7.63
CA LYS A 77 -12.07 7.05 -7.37
C LYS A 77 -10.70 6.97 -6.71
N ARG A 78 -9.67 7.58 -7.30
CA ARG A 78 -8.33 7.66 -6.70
C ARG A 78 -8.50 8.18 -5.27
N ASP A 79 -7.83 7.55 -4.30
CA ASP A 79 -7.87 7.93 -2.87
C ASP A 79 -7.58 9.43 -2.73
N ASP A 80 -8.63 10.22 -2.53
CA ASP A 80 -8.51 11.65 -2.27
C ASP A 80 -8.07 11.79 -0.82
N ARG A 81 -6.80 12.13 -0.63
CA ARG A 81 -6.20 12.22 0.71
C ARG A 81 -6.83 13.30 1.58
N SER A 82 -7.56 14.24 0.96
CA SER A 82 -8.28 15.28 1.68
C SER A 82 -9.64 14.79 2.20
N ASP A 83 -10.16 13.66 1.72
CA ASP A 83 -11.40 13.08 2.23
C ASP A 83 -11.21 12.66 3.70
N PRO A 84 -12.11 13.05 4.62
CA PRO A 84 -12.00 12.68 6.03
C PRO A 84 -11.99 11.17 6.25
N LYS A 85 -10.99 10.67 6.99
CA LYS A 85 -10.84 9.23 7.26
C LYS A 85 -11.21 8.88 8.70
N PRO A 86 -11.96 7.78 8.93
CA PRO A 86 -12.20 7.29 10.29
C PRO A 86 -10.90 6.75 10.88
N ILE A 87 -10.69 7.01 12.17
CA ILE A 87 -9.51 6.55 12.90
C ILE A 87 -9.89 5.96 14.24
N GLU A 88 -9.09 5.01 14.71
CA GLU A 88 -9.08 4.59 16.11
C GLU A 88 -8.21 5.58 16.90
N PRO A 89 -8.77 6.31 17.88
CA PRO A 89 -8.00 7.24 18.70
C PRO A 89 -6.90 6.51 19.47
N LEU A 90 -5.69 7.07 19.47
CA LEU A 90 -4.61 6.58 20.30
C LEU A 90 -4.81 7.01 21.75
N GLU A 91 -4.40 6.16 22.68
CA GLU A 91 -4.40 6.50 24.11
C GLU A 91 -3.45 7.67 24.39
N ARG A 92 -3.91 8.60 25.22
CA ARG A 92 -3.16 9.80 25.62
C ARG A 92 -3.13 9.94 27.14
N ASP A 93 -2.02 10.43 27.66
CA ASP A 93 -1.86 10.75 29.08
C ASP A 93 -2.63 12.03 29.45
N SER A 94 -2.64 12.40 30.73
CA SER A 94 -3.29 13.61 31.23
C SER A 94 -2.74 14.92 30.64
N SER A 95 -1.55 14.87 30.02
CA SER A 95 -0.94 16.01 29.32
C SER A 95 -1.26 16.02 27.82
N GLY A 96 -2.07 15.07 27.34
CA GLY A 96 -2.44 14.94 25.94
C GLY A 96 -1.36 14.30 25.06
N ARG A 97 -0.29 13.75 25.63
CA ARG A 97 0.76 13.05 24.87
C ARG A 97 0.38 11.60 24.66
N VAL A 98 0.78 11.02 23.54
CA VAL A 98 0.52 9.61 23.23
C VAL A 98 1.27 8.72 24.22
N VAL A 99 0.61 7.67 24.70
CA VAL A 99 1.21 6.67 25.60
C VAL A 99 1.88 5.58 24.78
N PHE A 100 3.13 5.26 25.14
CA PHE A 100 3.91 4.20 24.49
C PHE A 100 4.00 2.94 25.39
N PRO A 101 4.18 1.74 24.80
CA PRO A 101 4.19 1.48 23.35
C PRO A 101 2.78 1.52 22.75
N ILE A 102 2.66 2.10 21.55
CA ILE A 102 1.41 2.06 20.78
C ILE A 102 1.40 0.72 20.03
N VAL A 103 0.41 -0.11 20.28
CA VAL A 103 0.27 -1.41 19.60
C VAL A 103 -0.80 -1.28 18.51
N ILE A 104 -0.41 -1.58 17.28
CA ILE A 104 -1.30 -1.56 16.11
C ILE A 104 -1.25 -2.90 15.37
N GLY A 105 -2.27 -3.16 14.55
CA GLY A 105 -2.39 -4.43 13.83
C GLY A 105 -2.82 -5.57 14.77
N LYS A 106 -2.92 -6.78 14.23
CA LYS A 106 -3.31 -7.98 14.99
C LYS A 106 -2.52 -9.20 14.51
N GLY A 107 -2.21 -10.10 15.43
CA GLY A 107 -1.53 -11.36 15.12
C GLY A 107 -0.17 -11.13 14.46
N GLN A 108 0.03 -11.67 13.25
CA GLN A 108 1.31 -11.57 12.55
C GLN A 108 1.62 -10.17 12.01
N ASP A 109 0.62 -9.31 11.88
CA ASP A 109 0.78 -7.94 11.37
C ASP A 109 0.86 -6.93 12.53
N GLU A 110 0.99 -7.39 13.79
CA GLU A 110 1.20 -6.53 14.96
C GLU A 110 2.53 -5.77 14.85
N VAL A 111 2.47 -4.46 15.11
CA VAL A 111 3.63 -3.58 15.22
C VAL A 111 3.49 -2.78 16.52
N ARG A 112 4.58 -2.67 17.28
CA ARG A 112 4.64 -1.86 18.51
C ARG A 112 5.51 -0.65 18.27
N ILE A 113 4.94 0.54 18.32
CA ILE A 113 5.67 1.80 18.17
C ILE A 113 6.14 2.21 19.57
N HIS A 114 7.43 2.51 19.68
CA HIS A 114 8.10 2.91 20.93
C HIS A 114 8.42 4.39 20.97
N ASP A 115 8.59 5.01 19.80
CA ASP A 115 8.86 6.44 19.67
C ASP A 115 8.37 6.92 18.29
N LEU A 116 7.76 8.11 18.25
CA LEU A 116 7.34 8.75 17.00
C LEU A 116 8.45 9.60 16.37
N GLY A 117 9.53 9.87 17.10
CA GLY A 117 10.65 10.69 16.64
C GLY A 117 10.30 12.18 16.51
N ARG A 118 11.15 12.89 15.76
CA ARG A 118 11.05 14.33 15.51
C ARG A 118 10.95 14.62 14.02
N VAL A 119 10.13 15.59 13.66
CA VAL A 119 9.99 16.07 12.28
C VAL A 119 11.23 16.86 11.85
N VAL A 120 11.77 16.47 10.70
CA VAL A 120 12.76 17.23 9.93
C VAL A 120 12.04 17.81 8.72
N TRP A 121 11.75 19.10 8.76
CA TRP A 121 10.94 19.81 7.76
C TRP A 121 11.79 20.61 6.76
N ASP A 122 13.02 20.93 7.14
CA ASP A 122 13.98 21.75 6.39
C ASP A 122 14.73 20.97 5.31
N ARG A 123 14.62 19.64 5.30
CA ARG A 123 15.20 18.74 4.29
C ARG A 123 14.11 18.01 3.52
N GLU A 124 14.14 18.15 2.20
CA GLU A 124 13.05 17.75 1.30
C GLU A 124 12.84 16.23 1.22
N ALA A 125 13.87 15.43 1.50
CA ALA A 125 13.81 13.98 1.45
C ALA A 125 13.14 13.33 2.68
N TYR A 126 12.94 14.09 3.76
CA TYR A 126 12.32 13.59 5.00
C TYR A 126 10.79 13.59 4.96
N HIS A 127 10.19 13.98 3.84
CA HIS A 127 8.75 13.90 3.67
C HIS A 127 8.36 13.74 2.20
N THR A 128 7.26 13.03 1.99
CA THR A 128 6.62 12.82 0.69
C THR A 128 5.20 13.38 0.75
N VAL A 129 4.47 13.30 -0.36
CA VAL A 129 3.02 13.57 -0.37
C VAL A 129 2.25 12.73 0.66
N ARG A 130 2.76 11.53 0.98
CA ARG A 130 2.03 10.56 1.81
C ARG A 130 2.51 10.42 3.24
N TYR A 131 3.80 10.64 3.48
CA TYR A 131 4.45 10.30 4.74
C TYR A 131 5.43 11.38 5.16
N ILE A 132 5.57 11.59 6.46
CA ILE A 132 6.68 12.31 7.08
C ILE A 132 7.57 11.26 7.74
N TRP A 133 8.84 11.24 7.38
CA TRP A 133 9.84 10.34 7.93
C TRP A 133 10.52 11.04 9.10
N THR A 134 10.13 10.68 10.32
CA THR A 134 10.60 11.33 11.54
C THR A 134 11.88 10.70 12.05
N VAL A 135 12.91 11.51 12.29
CA VAL A 135 14.18 11.06 12.87
C VAL A 135 13.95 10.58 14.30
N GLY A 136 14.46 9.40 14.64
CA GLY A 136 14.25 8.77 15.93
C GLY A 136 12.95 7.96 16.03
N PHE A 137 12.15 7.87 14.96
CA PHE A 137 11.03 6.93 14.93
C PHE A 137 11.53 5.53 15.22
N ARG A 138 10.85 4.81 16.13
CA ARG A 138 11.23 3.46 16.51
C ARG A 138 10.00 2.58 16.68
N SER A 139 10.00 1.43 16.02
CA SER A 139 8.99 0.39 16.21
C SER A 139 9.61 -1.00 16.24
N THR A 140 8.87 -1.97 16.74
CA THR A 140 9.27 -3.38 16.74
C THR A 140 8.15 -4.26 16.24
N ARG A 141 8.53 -5.37 15.60
CA ARG A 141 7.59 -6.44 15.26
C ARG A 141 8.26 -7.81 15.30
N VAL A 142 7.46 -8.86 15.47
CA VAL A 142 7.96 -10.23 15.52
C VAL A 142 7.83 -10.88 14.14
N CYS A 143 8.96 -11.26 13.55
CA CYS A 143 9.02 -11.96 12.26
C CYS A 143 9.79 -13.28 12.39
N PRO A 144 9.72 -14.17 11.38
CA PRO A 144 10.68 -15.26 11.28
C PRO A 144 12.13 -14.76 11.36
N SER A 145 12.98 -15.51 12.04
CA SER A 145 14.39 -15.19 12.10
C SER A 145 15.07 -15.52 10.77
N ILE A 146 15.91 -14.60 10.29
CA ILE A 146 16.79 -14.85 9.14
C ILE A 146 18.00 -15.73 9.51
N LYS A 147 18.30 -15.87 10.81
CA LYS A 147 19.38 -16.71 11.35
C LYS A 147 18.93 -18.14 11.59
N ASP A 148 17.70 -18.32 12.06
CA ASP A 148 17.08 -19.62 12.32
C ASP A 148 15.65 -19.63 11.78
N ALA A 149 15.45 -20.30 10.64
CA ALA A 149 14.16 -20.38 9.95
C ALA A 149 13.06 -21.07 10.80
N SER A 150 13.41 -21.80 11.86
CA SER A 150 12.46 -22.43 12.78
C SER A 150 12.01 -21.50 13.91
N ALA A 151 12.72 -20.39 14.11
CA ALA A 151 12.48 -19.44 15.18
C ALA A 151 11.86 -18.13 14.68
N ARG A 152 11.38 -17.34 15.64
CA ARG A 152 10.94 -15.96 15.41
C ARG A 152 11.72 -15.05 16.33
N CYS A 153 12.08 -13.87 15.84
CA CYS A 153 12.76 -12.86 16.62
C CYS A 153 12.08 -11.49 16.45
N VAL A 154 12.45 -10.57 17.34
CA VAL A 154 12.01 -9.17 17.26
C VAL A 154 12.90 -8.45 16.25
N TYR A 155 12.29 -7.72 15.34
CA TYR A 155 12.96 -6.78 14.45
C TYR A 155 12.61 -5.37 14.90
N THR A 156 13.64 -4.56 15.18
CA THR A 156 13.51 -3.16 15.55
C THR A 156 13.73 -2.30 14.31
N SER A 157 12.72 -1.52 13.92
CA SER A 157 12.77 -0.59 12.79
C SER A 157 13.00 0.83 13.30
N GLU A 158 13.95 1.53 12.70
CA GLU A 158 14.36 2.89 13.09
C GLU A 158 14.52 3.78 11.86
N ILE A 159 14.19 5.07 12.01
CA ILE A 159 14.51 6.10 11.02
C ILE A 159 15.58 7.00 11.63
N LEU A 160 16.78 6.96 11.05
CA LEU A 160 17.94 7.71 11.53
C LEU A 160 18.14 8.99 10.70
N ASP A 161 18.81 9.96 11.29
CA ASP A 161 19.30 11.14 10.55
C ASP A 161 20.52 10.72 9.71
N GLY A 162 20.35 10.73 8.38
CA GLY A 162 21.41 10.41 7.43
C GLY A 162 22.03 11.63 6.76
N GLY A 163 21.83 12.84 7.30
CA GLY A 163 22.16 14.08 6.59
C GLY A 163 21.09 14.41 5.57
N GLU A 164 21.43 14.52 4.29
CA GLU A 164 20.48 14.94 3.25
C GLU A 164 19.26 14.01 3.10
N LEU A 165 19.46 12.70 3.33
CA LEU A 165 18.43 11.68 3.19
C LEU A 165 18.22 10.94 4.52
N PRO A 166 16.99 10.50 4.85
CA PRO A 166 16.78 9.60 5.99
C PRO A 166 17.43 8.23 5.74
N VAL A 167 17.91 7.60 6.81
CA VAL A 167 18.38 6.20 6.77
C VAL A 167 17.36 5.32 7.47
N PHE A 168 16.81 4.36 6.73
CA PHE A 168 15.90 3.36 7.28
C PHE A 168 16.73 2.17 7.74
N GLN A 169 16.68 1.88 9.04
CA GLN A 169 17.43 0.81 9.67
C GLN A 169 16.48 -0.25 10.23
N VAL A 170 16.83 -1.53 10.07
CA VAL A 170 16.16 -2.63 10.77
C VAL A 170 17.20 -3.55 11.40
N THR A 171 17.06 -3.81 12.69
CA THR A 171 17.97 -4.68 13.46
C THR A 171 17.20 -5.88 14.01
N ALA A 172 17.66 -7.08 13.68
CA ALA A 172 17.13 -8.32 14.24
C ALA A 172 17.73 -8.57 15.63
N ALA A 173 16.91 -8.92 16.62
CA ALA A 173 17.35 -9.08 18.01
C ALA A 173 18.36 -10.22 18.21
N ASP A 174 18.41 -11.19 17.29
CA ASP A 174 19.34 -12.31 17.26
C ASP A 174 20.60 -12.06 16.42
N MET A 175 20.68 -10.90 15.77
CA MET A 175 21.85 -10.36 15.04
C MET A 175 21.98 -8.85 15.30
N PRO A 176 22.23 -8.42 16.56
CA PRO A 176 22.22 -7.01 16.95
C PRO A 176 23.33 -6.17 16.29
N ASP A 177 24.44 -6.82 15.91
CA ASP A 177 25.61 -6.16 15.33
C ASP A 177 25.54 -6.02 13.79
N GLU A 178 24.50 -6.58 13.16
CA GLU A 178 24.32 -6.61 11.71
C GLU A 178 23.01 -5.90 11.29
N PRO A 179 22.90 -4.57 11.46
CA PRO A 179 21.71 -3.83 11.06
C PRO A 179 21.59 -3.74 9.54
N PHE A 180 20.38 -3.99 9.02
CA PHE A 180 20.02 -3.71 7.63
C PHE A 180 19.77 -2.21 7.47
N ARG A 181 20.28 -1.61 6.39
CA ARG A 181 20.08 -0.19 6.09
C ARG A 181 19.69 0.02 4.63
N ALA A 182 18.84 1.01 4.38
CA ALA A 182 18.49 1.47 3.03
C ALA A 182 18.02 2.93 3.05
N SER A 183 17.90 3.53 1.86
CA SER A 183 17.31 4.86 1.64
C SER A 183 15.78 4.87 1.68
N SER A 184 15.12 3.71 1.80
CA SER A 184 13.67 3.61 1.91
C SER A 184 13.24 2.47 2.85
N SER A 185 12.08 2.65 3.49
CA SER A 185 11.47 1.62 4.34
C SER A 185 11.18 0.32 3.58
N SER A 186 10.76 0.42 2.31
CA SER A 186 10.56 -0.76 1.45
C SER A 186 11.87 -1.44 1.11
N GLY A 187 12.93 -0.67 0.82
CA GLY A 187 14.24 -1.22 0.49
C GLY A 187 14.87 -2.03 1.62
N VAL A 188 14.80 -1.53 2.86
CA VAL A 188 15.37 -2.25 4.02
C VAL A 188 14.61 -3.52 4.35
N TRP A 189 13.26 -3.49 4.28
CA TRP A 189 12.46 -4.70 4.52
C TRP A 189 12.56 -5.70 3.37
N LYS A 190 12.72 -5.24 2.12
CA LYS A 190 12.94 -6.13 0.98
C LYS A 190 14.20 -6.99 1.19
N GLN A 191 15.31 -6.40 1.64
CA GLN A 191 16.54 -7.17 1.94
C GLN A 191 16.27 -8.34 2.90
N ILE A 192 15.53 -8.08 3.98
CA ILE A 192 15.18 -9.09 4.98
C ILE A 192 14.24 -10.16 4.39
N LEU A 193 13.21 -9.73 3.65
CA LEU A 193 12.24 -10.65 3.04
C LEU A 193 12.89 -11.54 1.99
N ASP A 194 13.82 -11.02 1.19
CA ASP A 194 14.56 -11.77 0.18
C ASP A 194 15.40 -12.88 0.83
N ILE A 195 16.05 -12.60 1.97
CA ILE A 195 16.79 -13.62 2.75
C ILE A 195 15.85 -14.68 3.30
N LEU A 196 14.70 -14.29 3.86
CA LEU A 196 13.70 -15.24 4.35
C LEU A 196 13.18 -16.15 3.24
N MET A 197 12.90 -15.61 2.06
CA MET A 197 12.46 -16.38 0.89
C MET A 197 13.56 -17.34 0.41
N ALA A 198 14.81 -16.89 0.37
CA ALA A 198 15.96 -17.74 0.02
C ALA A 198 16.14 -18.90 1.01
N ASN A 199 15.79 -18.69 2.29
CA ASN A 199 15.80 -19.71 3.33
C ASN A 199 14.54 -20.61 3.32
N GLY A 200 13.66 -20.49 2.32
CA GLY A 200 12.44 -21.29 2.20
C GLY A 200 11.33 -20.91 3.18
N VAL A 201 11.41 -19.75 3.83
CA VAL A 201 10.38 -19.25 4.75
C VAL A 201 9.27 -18.57 3.95
N GLY A 202 8.03 -19.06 4.12
CA GLY A 202 6.85 -18.44 3.54
C GLY A 202 6.57 -17.06 4.16
N VAL A 203 6.86 -15.99 3.43
CA VAL A 203 6.57 -14.61 3.83
C VAL A 203 5.50 -13.98 2.95
N LYS A 204 4.69 -13.10 3.52
CA LYS A 204 3.72 -12.31 2.75
C LYS A 204 4.47 -11.26 1.92
N THR A 205 4.33 -11.28 0.60
CA THR A 205 4.98 -10.32 -0.31
C THR A 205 4.21 -9.01 -0.48
N HIS A 206 2.96 -8.95 -0.03
CA HIS A 206 2.10 -7.77 -0.22
C HIS A 206 2.25 -6.68 0.86
N ALA A 207 3.05 -6.89 1.90
CA ALA A 207 3.25 -5.89 2.93
C ALA A 207 4.27 -4.83 2.48
N SER A 208 3.86 -3.57 2.41
CA SER A 208 4.76 -2.47 2.03
C SER A 208 5.72 -2.10 3.18
N GLY A 209 6.89 -1.54 2.87
CA GLY A 209 7.84 -1.07 3.89
C GLY A 209 7.23 -0.15 4.96
N PRO A 210 6.42 0.87 4.58
CA PRO A 210 5.73 1.71 5.55
C PRO A 210 4.75 0.93 6.45
N GLN A 211 4.11 -0.12 5.94
CA GLN A 211 3.26 -0.99 6.74
C GLN A 211 4.08 -1.80 7.75
N MET A 212 5.24 -2.31 7.34
CA MET A 212 6.15 -3.06 8.21
C MET A 212 6.71 -2.20 9.36
N TYR A 213 6.89 -0.89 9.13
CA TYR A 213 7.24 0.08 10.17
C TYR A 213 6.05 0.48 11.06
N GLY A 214 4.82 0.27 10.60
CA GLY A 214 3.59 0.77 11.24
C GLY A 214 3.14 2.16 10.79
N LEU A 215 3.88 2.80 9.88
CA LEU A 215 3.63 4.16 9.38
C LEU A 215 2.39 4.28 8.49
N SER A 216 1.92 3.17 7.92
CA SER A 216 0.67 3.14 7.15
C SER A 216 -0.61 3.19 8.00
N ASN A 217 -0.51 3.03 9.32
CA ASN A 217 -1.67 3.15 10.20
C ASN A 217 -2.11 4.62 10.33
N LEU A 218 -3.41 4.88 10.20
CA LEU A 218 -3.96 6.24 10.20
C LEU A 218 -3.84 6.92 11.57
N GLY A 219 -3.96 6.18 12.67
CA GLY A 219 -3.72 6.70 14.03
C GLY A 219 -2.28 7.17 14.21
N ILE A 220 -1.31 6.36 13.75
CA ILE A 220 0.11 6.75 13.73
C ILE A 220 0.34 7.95 12.80
N THR A 221 -0.30 7.96 11.63
CA THR A 221 -0.20 9.09 10.70
C THR A 221 -0.73 10.39 11.31
N LYS A 222 -1.87 10.35 12.01
CA LYS A 222 -2.39 11.50 12.78
C LYS A 222 -1.41 11.92 13.86
N ALA A 223 -0.88 10.99 14.63
CA ALA A 223 0.06 11.30 15.70
C ALA A 223 1.34 11.98 15.18
N ILE A 224 1.87 11.54 14.03
CA ILE A 224 3.00 12.20 13.36
C ILE A 224 2.60 13.58 12.83
N GLN A 225 1.40 13.72 12.25
CA GLN A 225 0.89 15.00 11.76
C GLN A 225 0.66 16.04 12.87
N GLU A 226 0.45 15.59 14.10
CA GLU A 226 0.31 16.44 15.30
C GLU A 226 1.64 16.79 15.96
N LEU A 227 2.78 16.24 15.49
CA LEU A 227 4.09 16.63 15.98
C LEU A 227 4.46 18.06 15.58
N GLU A 228 5.33 18.65 16.39
CA GLU A 228 5.89 19.96 16.10
C GLU A 228 6.53 19.98 14.71
N ASN A 229 6.29 21.05 13.96
CA ASN A 229 6.80 21.28 12.60
C ASN A 229 6.22 20.39 11.48
N ALA A 230 5.31 19.44 11.77
CA ALA A 230 4.68 18.62 10.72
C ALA A 230 3.98 19.47 9.64
N GLY A 231 3.34 20.57 10.03
CA GLY A 231 2.70 21.52 9.11
C GLY A 231 3.66 22.33 8.22
N ARG A 232 4.98 22.21 8.42
CA ARG A 232 6.01 22.88 7.61
C ARG A 232 6.59 22.00 6.51
N CYS A 233 6.21 20.71 6.48
CA CYS A 233 6.62 19.76 5.46
C CYS A 233 5.97 20.09 4.11
N ALA A 234 6.68 20.81 3.24
CA ALA A 234 6.14 21.40 2.01
C ALA A 234 5.49 20.39 1.05
N LYS A 235 6.00 19.15 0.95
CA LYS A 235 5.40 18.11 0.10
C LYS A 235 4.20 17.43 0.74
N TYR A 236 4.08 17.44 2.06
CA TYR A 236 3.15 16.59 2.78
C TYR A 236 1.71 17.08 2.65
N THR A 237 0.81 16.21 2.22
CA THR A 237 -0.64 16.51 2.19
C THR A 237 -1.27 16.15 3.52
N MET A 238 -1.65 17.18 4.28
CA MET A 238 -2.37 17.05 5.55
C MET A 238 -3.67 16.27 5.36
N GLN A 239 -3.89 15.27 6.20
CA GLN A 239 -5.12 14.49 6.22
C GLN A 239 -6.12 15.09 7.20
N ARG A 240 -7.41 14.84 6.91
CA ARG A 240 -8.53 15.16 7.79
C ARG A 240 -9.08 13.88 8.41
N TRP A 241 -9.55 13.98 9.65
CA TRP A 241 -9.96 12.83 10.45
C TRP A 241 -11.41 12.97 10.87
N VAL A 242 -12.14 11.86 10.86
CA VAL A 242 -13.45 11.76 11.52
C VAL A 242 -13.20 11.06 12.85
N GLU A 243 -13.31 11.81 13.94
CA GLU A 243 -13.21 11.22 15.27
C GLU A 243 -14.49 10.46 15.61
N PRO A 244 -14.39 9.24 16.18
CA PRO A 244 -15.57 8.46 16.52
C PRO A 244 -16.44 9.22 17.55
N GLY A 245 -17.70 9.49 17.18
CA GLY A 245 -18.67 10.21 18.02
C GLY A 245 -18.93 11.66 17.61
N HIS A 246 -18.19 12.21 16.64
CA HIS A 246 -18.53 13.50 16.04
C HIS A 246 -19.30 13.27 14.73
N GLU A 247 -20.61 13.11 14.82
CA GLU A 247 -21.45 13.20 13.62
C GLU A 247 -21.20 14.58 12.98
N PRO A 248 -20.92 14.66 11.66
CA PRO A 248 -20.88 15.95 11.00
C PRO A 248 -22.26 16.57 11.17
N ARG A 249 -22.33 17.74 11.83
CA ARG A 249 -23.54 18.56 11.80
C ARG A 249 -23.84 18.81 10.33
N THR A 250 -24.83 18.11 9.79
CA THR A 250 -25.47 18.51 8.54
C THR A 250 -26.12 19.83 8.88
N ASP A 251 -25.47 20.93 8.50
CA ASP A 251 -26.07 22.25 8.52
C ASP A 251 -27.08 22.32 7.36
N THR A 252 -28.12 21.49 7.47
CA THR A 252 -29.38 21.61 6.74
C THR A 252 -30.34 22.33 7.68
N SER A 253 -29.96 23.53 8.09
CA SER A 253 -30.93 24.53 8.49
C SER A 253 -31.67 24.93 7.22
N PRO A 254 -32.97 24.66 7.05
CA PRO A 254 -33.70 25.13 5.89
C PRO A 254 -33.63 26.66 5.85
N PRO A 255 -33.46 27.28 4.67
CA PRO A 255 -33.45 28.74 4.57
C PRO A 255 -34.75 29.30 5.17
N ALA A 256 -34.62 30.33 6.00
CA ALA A 256 -35.74 31.03 6.59
C ALA A 256 -36.75 31.41 5.48
N PRO A 257 -38.06 31.23 5.72
CA PRO A 257 -39.07 31.59 4.73
C PRO A 257 -38.94 33.08 4.39
N ALA A 258 -38.87 33.38 3.09
CA ALA A 258 -38.85 34.75 2.59
C ALA A 258 -40.13 35.47 3.05
N GLU A 259 -39.96 36.57 3.78
CA GLU A 259 -41.07 37.45 4.16
C GLU A 259 -41.72 38.03 2.89
N ASP A 260 -43.00 37.72 2.71
CA ASP A 260 -43.84 38.30 1.67
C ASP A 260 -43.84 39.83 1.78
N ARG A 261 -43.15 40.50 0.85
CA ARG A 261 -43.33 41.93 0.60
C ARG A 261 -44.74 42.14 0.04
N GLN A 262 -45.69 42.38 0.93
CA GLN A 262 -46.98 42.96 0.57
C GLN A 262 -46.75 44.34 -0.05
N PHE A 263 -47.12 44.47 -1.33
CA PHE A 263 -47.28 45.73 -2.02
C PHE A 263 -48.41 46.52 -1.38
N ALA A 264 -48.07 47.54 -0.58
CA ALA A 264 -49.02 48.57 -0.18
C ALA A 264 -49.14 49.62 -1.32
N TYR A 265 -50.19 49.50 -2.11
CA TYR A 265 -50.64 50.54 -3.03
C TYR A 265 -51.47 51.56 -2.24
N ASN A 266 -50.86 52.65 -1.79
CA ASN A 266 -51.60 53.80 -1.28
C ASN A 266 -51.57 54.92 -2.33
N SER A 267 -52.65 54.96 -3.11
CA SER A 267 -53.05 56.08 -3.94
C SER A 267 -54.05 56.90 -3.13
N SER A 268 -53.62 58.02 -2.56
CA SER A 268 -54.47 59.14 -2.12
C SER A 268 -53.55 60.30 -1.74
N ASN A 269 -53.49 61.32 -2.58
CA ASN A 269 -53.28 62.68 -2.13
C ASN A 269 -54.16 63.58 -3.01
N GLU A 270 -54.97 64.38 -2.32
CA GLU A 270 -55.65 65.59 -2.78
C GLU A 270 -54.69 66.59 -3.44
#